data_AF-A0A1S3UQ84-F1
#
_entry.id   AF-A0A1S3UQ84-F1
#
_cell.length_a   1.000
_cell.length_b   1.000
_cell.length_c   1.000
_cell.angle_alpha   90.00
_cell.angle_beta   90.00
_cell.angle_gamma   90.00
#
_symmetry.space_group_name_H-M   'P 1'
#
loop_
_entity.id
_entity.type
_entity.pdbx_description
1 polymer ?
#
loop_
_entity_poly.entity_id
_entity_poly.type
_entity_poly.pdbx_seq_one_letter_code
_entity_poly.pdbx_strand_id
1 'polypeptide(L)'
;MAPLPATRHAEMEAIDVLLGQWQKSGHSMSEVAEKFSNCSLYVTCEPCIMCASALSILGIKEVFYGCSNDKFGGCGSILSLHSSNTTPVNNEVPSGKNFKCTGGIMASEAVLLFRTFYEQGNPNGKLLWSFLTSTQNLLKLYDIVDMWFI
;
A
#
# COMPACT_ATOMS: atom_id res chain seq x y z
N MET A 1 11.32 21.08 -4.71
CA MET A 1 11.28 19.62 -4.58
C MET A 1 9.90 19.18 -5.04
N ALA A 2 9.79 18.41 -6.12
CA ALA A 2 8.48 17.97 -6.61
C ALA A 2 7.83 17.03 -5.59
N PRO A 3 6.50 17.09 -5.38
CA PRO A 3 5.81 16.15 -4.50
C PRO A 3 6.01 14.72 -5.02
N LEU A 4 6.25 13.79 -4.10
CA LEU A 4 6.30 12.36 -4.44
C LEU A 4 4.89 11.92 -4.91
N PRO A 5 4.80 11.02 -5.90
CA PRO A 5 3.51 10.55 -6.39
C PRO A 5 2.72 9.85 -5.29
N ALA A 6 1.40 10.00 -5.29
CA ALA A 6 0.51 9.38 -4.31
C ALA A 6 0.56 7.83 -4.33
N THR A 7 1.07 7.24 -5.41
CA THR A 7 1.19 5.78 -5.58
C THR A 7 2.47 5.21 -4.95
N ARG A 8 3.32 6.03 -4.32
CA ARG A 8 4.64 5.65 -3.81
C ARG A 8 4.60 4.90 -2.48
N HIS A 9 3.82 3.82 -2.43
CA HIS A 9 3.71 2.93 -1.28
C HIS A 9 4.94 2.02 -1.17
N ALA A 10 5.18 1.45 0.02
CA ALA A 10 6.34 0.59 0.28
C ALA A 10 6.43 -0.60 -0.70
N GLU A 11 5.29 -1.17 -1.07
CA GLU A 11 5.19 -2.29 -2.01
C GLU A 11 5.58 -1.85 -3.43
N MET A 12 5.14 -0.66 -3.85
CA MET A 12 5.47 -0.12 -5.17
C MET A 12 6.96 0.24 -5.25
N GLU A 13 7.51 0.79 -4.17
CA GLU A 13 8.95 1.05 -4.06
C GLU A 13 9.78 -0.24 -4.14
N ALA A 14 9.34 -1.31 -3.46
CA ALA A 14 10.01 -2.59 -3.53
C ALA A 14 10.00 -3.17 -4.97
N ILE A 15 8.86 -3.06 -5.66
CA ILE A 15 8.73 -3.47 -7.06
C ILE A 15 9.66 -2.66 -7.96
N ASP A 16 9.66 -1.33 -7.85
CA ASP A 16 10.49 -0.44 -8.67
C ASP A 16 11.98 -0.72 -8.48
N VAL A 17 12.41 -0.95 -7.24
CA VAL A 17 13.81 -1.32 -6.94
C VAL A 17 14.20 -2.63 -7.61
N LEU A 18 13.35 -3.67 -7.51
CA LEU A 18 13.62 -4.98 -8.12
C LEU A 18 13.64 -4.89 -9.65
N LEU A 19 12.64 -4.22 -10.26
CA LEU A 19 12.58 -4.01 -11.70
C LEU A 19 13.81 -3.27 -12.21
N GLY A 20 14.21 -2.20 -11.53
CA GLY A 20 15.41 -1.44 -11.88
C GLY A 20 16.70 -2.27 -11.80
N GLN A 21 16.81 -3.18 -10.84
CA GLN A 21 17.96 -4.10 -10.72
C GLN A 21 17.97 -5.15 -11.84
N TRP A 22 16.82 -5.76 -12.12
CA TRP A 22 16.73 -6.82 -13.13
C TRP A 22 16.85 -6.30 -14.56
N GLN A 23 16.34 -5.10 -14.83
CA GLN A 23 16.56 -4.43 -16.10
C GLN A 23 18.05 -4.16 -16.35
N LYS A 24 18.78 -3.69 -15.33
CA LYS A 24 20.25 -3.49 -15.43
C LYS A 24 21.01 -4.80 -15.63
N SER A 25 20.47 -5.91 -15.13
CA SER A 25 21.05 -7.24 -15.28
C SER A 25 20.71 -7.90 -16.61
N GLY A 26 19.89 -7.25 -17.46
CA GLY A 26 19.51 -7.75 -18.79
C GLY A 26 18.47 -8.86 -18.79
N HIS A 27 17.70 -9.03 -17.70
CA HIS A 27 16.65 -10.04 -17.66
C HIS A 27 15.52 -9.71 -18.64
N SER A 28 15.05 -10.75 -19.34
CA SER A 28 13.85 -10.70 -20.15
C SER A 28 12.59 -10.58 -19.29
N MET A 29 11.47 -10.17 -19.91
CA MET A 29 10.19 -10.06 -19.22
C MET A 29 9.71 -11.39 -18.62
N SER A 30 10.02 -12.51 -19.29
CA SER A 30 9.66 -13.85 -18.81
C SER A 30 10.42 -14.22 -17.54
N GLU A 31 11.73 -13.93 -17.48
CA GLU A 31 12.55 -14.17 -16.28
C GLU A 31 12.12 -13.27 -15.12
N VAL A 32 11.75 -12.01 -15.40
CA VAL A 32 11.21 -11.10 -14.38
C VAL A 32 9.92 -11.65 -13.78
N ALA A 33 8.99 -12.10 -14.62
CA ALA A 33 7.74 -12.71 -14.17
C ALA A 33 7.99 -13.98 -13.35
N GLU A 34 8.93 -14.84 -13.77
CA GLU A 34 9.34 -16.02 -13.01
C GLU A 34 9.95 -15.65 -11.65
N LYS A 35 10.80 -14.63 -11.59
CA LYS A 35 11.39 -14.15 -10.33
C LYS A 35 10.30 -13.67 -9.36
N PHE A 36 9.37 -12.83 -9.82
CA PHE A 36 8.24 -12.41 -8.98
C PHE A 36 7.41 -13.61 -8.48
N SER A 37 7.17 -14.61 -9.32
CA SER A 37 6.44 -15.83 -8.93
C SER A 37 7.14 -16.68 -7.86
N ASN A 38 8.40 -16.38 -7.56
CA ASN A 38 9.18 -16.99 -6.49
C ASN A 38 9.46 -16.04 -5.32
N CYS A 39 9.03 -14.78 -5.39
CA CYS A 39 9.26 -13.78 -4.34
C CYS A 39 8.22 -13.90 -3.22
N SER A 40 8.70 -13.80 -1.98
CA SER A 40 7.87 -13.60 -0.79
C SER A 40 8.07 -12.18 -0.28
N LEU A 41 6.99 -11.39 -0.21
CA LEU A 41 7.04 -10.01 0.29
C LEU A 41 6.67 -9.96 1.77
N TYR A 42 7.42 -9.18 2.55
CA TYR A 42 7.12 -8.88 3.95
C TYR A 42 6.85 -7.39 4.08
N VAL A 43 5.71 -7.05 4.64
CA VAL A 43 5.26 -5.66 4.82
C VAL A 43 4.68 -5.47 6.23
N THR A 44 4.82 -4.30 6.81
CA THR A 44 4.37 -4.05 8.20
C THR A 44 2.85 -4.00 8.32
N CYS A 45 2.16 -3.43 7.32
CA CYS A 45 0.71 -3.34 7.24
C CYS A 45 0.19 -4.14 6.04
N GLU A 46 -1.05 -4.62 6.13
CA GLU A 46 -1.73 -5.27 5.02
C GLU A 46 -1.72 -4.37 3.76
N PRO A 47 -1.34 -4.92 2.59
CA PRO A 47 -1.34 -4.16 1.34
C PRO A 47 -2.70 -3.54 1.04
N CYS A 48 -2.70 -2.29 0.60
CA CYS A 48 -3.93 -1.65 0.19
C CYS A 48 -4.48 -2.26 -1.12
N ILE A 49 -5.71 -1.93 -1.49
CA ILE A 49 -6.36 -2.38 -2.73
C ILE A 49 -5.48 -2.19 -3.98
N MET A 50 -4.82 -1.03 -4.11
CA MET A 50 -3.91 -0.74 -5.22
C MET A 50 -2.71 -1.70 -5.23
N CYS A 51 -2.00 -1.81 -4.10
CA CYS A 51 -0.81 -2.65 -3.98
C CYS A 51 -1.15 -4.13 -4.16
N ALA A 52 -2.24 -4.60 -3.57
CA ALA A 52 -2.71 -5.98 -3.73
C ALA A 52 -3.04 -6.30 -5.20
N SER A 53 -3.67 -5.37 -5.92
CA SER A 53 -3.93 -5.50 -7.36
C SER A 53 -2.63 -5.59 -8.16
N ALA A 54 -1.67 -4.71 -7.89
CA ALA A 54 -0.37 -4.70 -8.56
C ALA A 54 0.40 -6.02 -8.33
N LEU A 55 0.42 -6.51 -7.09
CA LEU A 55 1.07 -7.77 -6.73
C LEU A 55 0.40 -8.98 -7.41
N SER A 56 -0.92 -8.96 -7.56
CA SER A 56 -1.67 -9.97 -8.33
C SER A 56 -1.32 -9.94 -9.82
N ILE A 57 -1.24 -8.75 -10.43
CA ILE A 57 -0.84 -8.58 -11.83
C ILE A 57 0.60 -9.08 -12.07
N LEU A 58 1.53 -8.77 -11.17
CA LEU A 58 2.90 -9.26 -11.22
C LEU A 58 3.00 -10.77 -10.97
N GLY A 59 2.01 -11.33 -10.28
CA GLY A 59 1.96 -12.74 -9.94
C GLY A 59 2.97 -13.12 -8.88
N ILE A 60 3.05 -12.35 -7.80
CA ILE A 60 3.90 -12.68 -6.64
C ILE A 60 3.48 -14.01 -6.01
N LYS A 61 4.42 -14.73 -5.38
CA LYS A 61 4.11 -16.00 -4.70
C LYS A 61 3.22 -15.80 -3.48
N GLU A 62 3.68 -14.97 -2.56
CA GLU A 62 3.06 -14.81 -1.25
C GLU A 62 3.45 -13.49 -0.57
N VAL A 63 2.57 -13.02 0.30
CA VAL A 63 2.72 -11.79 1.08
C VAL A 63 2.47 -12.09 2.54
N PHE A 64 3.41 -11.66 3.38
CA PHE A 64 3.31 -11.69 4.84
C PHE A 64 3.14 -10.26 5.35
N TYR A 65 2.16 -10.05 6.23
CA TYR A 65 1.94 -8.73 6.82
C TYR A 65 1.75 -8.78 8.33
N GLY A 66 2.07 -7.66 8.98
CA GLY A 66 1.90 -7.51 10.42
C GLY A 66 0.46 -7.21 10.81
N CYS A 67 0.08 -5.94 10.78
CA CYS A 67 -1.26 -5.50 11.14
C CYS A 67 -2.20 -5.44 9.93
N SER A 68 -3.50 -5.66 10.16
CA SER A 68 -4.55 -5.46 9.16
C SER A 68 -4.70 -3.98 8.77
N ASN A 69 -5.24 -3.74 7.58
CA ASN A 69 -5.54 -2.40 7.08
C ASN A 69 -7.06 -2.21 7.00
N ASP A 70 -7.62 -1.69 8.09
CA ASP A 70 -9.06 -1.58 8.32
C ASP A 70 -9.77 -0.56 7.43
N LYS A 71 -9.02 0.27 6.68
CA LYS A 71 -9.59 1.31 5.80
C LYS A 71 -9.46 0.98 4.33
N PHE A 72 -8.34 0.37 3.93
CA PHE A 72 -7.97 0.20 2.52
C PHE A 72 -7.44 -1.19 2.19
N GLY A 73 -7.52 -2.17 3.10
CA GLY A 73 -6.93 -3.50 2.97
C GLY A 73 -7.43 -4.30 1.77
N GLY A 74 -6.52 -4.72 0.90
CA GLY A 74 -6.79 -5.48 -0.32
C GLY A 74 -6.56 -6.99 -0.19
N CYS A 75 -6.19 -7.48 1.00
CA CYS A 75 -5.81 -8.87 1.25
C CYS A 75 -6.74 -9.58 2.25
N GLY A 76 -7.95 -9.06 2.47
CA GLY A 76 -8.97 -9.67 3.32
C GLY A 76 -9.78 -8.66 4.14
N SER A 77 -9.19 -7.54 4.55
CA SER A 77 -9.88 -6.61 5.47
C SER A 77 -11.04 -5.86 4.80
N ILE A 78 -10.83 -5.35 3.58
CA ILE A 78 -11.89 -4.69 2.79
C ILE A 78 -12.21 -5.51 1.54
N LEU A 79 -11.19 -5.83 0.74
CA LEU A 79 -11.32 -6.68 -0.45
C LEU A 79 -10.34 -7.85 -0.37
N SER A 80 -10.62 -8.93 -1.09
CA SER A 80 -9.80 -10.14 -1.15
C SER A 80 -9.20 -10.35 -2.55
N LEU A 81 -8.39 -9.40 -3.01
CA LEU A 81 -7.83 -9.42 -4.38
C LEU A 81 -6.77 -10.51 -4.57
N HIS A 82 -6.15 -10.94 -3.48
CA HIS A 82 -5.19 -12.06 -3.46
C HIS A 82 -5.84 -13.42 -3.81
N SER A 83 -7.16 -13.53 -3.67
CA SER A 83 -7.95 -14.72 -3.95
C SER A 83 -9.09 -14.37 -4.92
N SER A 84 -8.72 -13.99 -6.15
CA SER A 84 -9.67 -13.67 -7.20
C SER A 84 -10.29 -14.96 -7.74
N ASN A 85 -11.51 -15.28 -7.29
CA ASN A 85 -12.36 -16.34 -7.86
C ASN A 85 -13.09 -15.88 -9.13
N THR A 86 -12.61 -14.85 -9.80
CA THR A 86 -13.25 -14.33 -11.02
C THR A 86 -13.05 -15.32 -12.14
N THR A 87 -14.08 -16.15 -12.39
CA THR A 87 -14.30 -16.74 -13.71
C THR A 87 -14.17 -15.63 -14.77
N PRO A 88 -13.44 -15.84 -15.87
CA PRO A 88 -13.20 -14.80 -16.86
C PRO A 88 -14.52 -14.43 -17.55
N VAL A 89 -15.18 -13.39 -17.05
CA VAL A 89 -16.27 -12.75 -17.75
C VAL A 89 -15.61 -11.71 -18.65
N ASN A 90 -15.33 -12.16 -19.88
CA ASN A 90 -14.85 -11.38 -21.02
C ASN A 90 -13.34 -11.03 -20.97
N ASN A 91 -12.64 -11.43 -22.03
CA ASN A 91 -11.18 -11.48 -22.19
C ASN A 91 -10.45 -10.12 -22.25
N GLU A 92 -10.96 -9.07 -21.58
CA GLU A 92 -10.46 -7.70 -21.76
C GLU A 92 -9.65 -7.14 -20.58
N VAL A 93 -9.66 -7.82 -19.43
CA VAL A 93 -8.83 -7.45 -18.27
C VAL A 93 -7.82 -8.56 -17.99
N PRO A 94 -6.51 -8.26 -17.84
CA PRO A 94 -5.53 -9.25 -17.40
C PRO A 94 -6.03 -9.88 -16.11
N SER A 95 -6.41 -11.16 -16.17
CA SER A 95 -6.82 -11.91 -14.99
C SER A 95 -5.59 -12.04 -14.10
N GLY A 96 -5.54 -11.24 -13.03
CA GLY A 96 -4.43 -11.25 -12.07
C GLY A 96 -4.26 -12.66 -11.49
N LYS A 97 -3.03 -13.01 -11.11
CA LYS A 97 -2.76 -14.30 -10.48
C LYS A 97 -3.09 -14.23 -8.99
N ASN A 98 -3.60 -15.34 -8.47
CA ASN A 98 -3.78 -15.49 -7.02
C ASN A 98 -2.42 -15.60 -6.33
N PHE A 99 -2.34 -15.07 -5.11
CA PHE A 99 -1.16 -15.16 -4.26
C PHE A 99 -1.57 -15.43 -2.82
N LYS A 100 -0.71 -16.09 -2.05
CA LYS A 100 -1.01 -16.41 -0.66
C LYS A 100 -0.80 -15.19 0.24
N CYS A 101 -1.72 -14.94 1.15
CA CYS A 101 -1.58 -13.91 2.18
C CYS A 101 -1.51 -14.55 3.57
N THR A 102 -0.64 -14.04 4.44
CA THR A 102 -0.58 -14.44 5.85
C THR A 102 -0.34 -13.20 6.72
N GLY A 103 -1.37 -12.82 7.47
CA GLY A 103 -1.34 -11.68 8.39
C GLY A 103 -0.98 -12.06 9.82
N GLY A 104 -0.75 -11.06 10.66
CA GLY A 104 -0.54 -11.24 12.10
C GLY A 104 0.92 -11.32 12.54
N ILE A 105 1.88 -11.18 11.61
CA ILE A 105 3.31 -11.35 11.91
C ILE A 105 3.84 -10.11 12.64
N MET A 106 4.10 -10.21 13.94
CA MET A 106 4.50 -9.05 14.77
C MET A 106 3.46 -7.90 14.67
N ALA A 107 2.18 -8.25 14.67
CA ALA A 107 1.10 -7.28 14.48
C ALA A 107 1.09 -6.17 15.55
N SER A 108 1.42 -6.50 16.79
CA SER A 108 1.45 -5.54 17.90
C SER A 108 2.52 -4.47 17.69
N GLU A 109 3.70 -4.89 17.21
CA GLU A 109 4.83 -4.03 16.89
C GLU A 109 4.53 -3.16 15.67
N ALA A 110 3.89 -3.72 14.64
CA ALA A 110 3.45 -2.98 13.48
C ALA A 110 2.43 -1.87 13.86
N VAL A 111 1.42 -2.20 14.68
CA VAL A 111 0.46 -1.21 15.19
C VAL A 111 1.16 -0.14 16.04
N LEU A 112 2.11 -0.53 16.90
CA LEU A 112 2.86 0.40 17.73
C LEU A 112 3.66 1.41 16.89
N LEU A 113 4.24 0.96 15.78
CA LEU A 113 4.95 1.84 14.85
C LEU A 113 4.02 2.92 14.27
N PHE A 114 2.82 2.54 13.81
CA PHE A 114 1.83 3.49 13.32
C PHE A 114 1.33 4.44 14.40
N ARG A 115 1.04 3.94 15.61
CA ARG A 115 0.65 4.79 16.74
C ARG A 115 1.70 5.83 17.06
N THR A 116 2.97 5.41 17.16
CA THR A 116 4.10 6.31 17.41
C THR A 116 4.20 7.38 16.33
N PHE A 117 4.00 7.02 15.05
CA PHE A 117 3.99 7.98 13.94
C PHE A 117 2.85 9.00 14.06
N TYR A 118 1.62 8.56 14.34
CA TYR A 118 0.47 9.48 14.48
C TYR A 118 0.58 10.36 15.74
N GLU A 119 1.14 9.85 16.84
CA GLU A 119 1.37 10.60 18.07
C GLU A 119 2.36 11.77 17.90
N GLN A 120 3.35 11.63 17.02
CA GLN A 120 4.24 12.73 16.65
C GLN A 120 3.46 13.90 16.03
N GLY A 121 2.33 13.60 15.39
CA GLY A 121 1.43 14.55 14.76
C GLY A 121 2.03 15.17 13.50
N ASN A 122 1.18 15.84 12.70
CA ASN A 122 1.67 16.55 11.52
C ASN A 122 2.24 17.92 11.95
N PRO A 123 3.57 18.15 11.86
CA PRO A 123 4.14 19.46 12.17
C PRO A 123 3.59 20.58 11.28
N ASN A 124 3.25 20.26 10.02
CA ASN A 124 2.61 21.20 9.10
C ASN A 124 1.15 21.49 9.48
N GLY A 125 0.48 20.54 10.13
CA GLY A 125 -0.88 20.72 10.66
C GLY A 125 -0.93 21.69 11.84
N LYS A 126 0.09 21.68 12.72
CA LYS A 126 0.20 22.62 13.84
C LYS A 126 0.47 24.06 13.36
N LEU A 127 1.29 24.22 12.31
CA LEU A 127 1.53 25.53 11.68
C LEU A 127 0.28 26.07 11.00
N LEU A 128 -0.45 25.22 10.27
CA LEU A 128 -1.71 25.59 9.64
C LEU A 128 -2.78 25.96 10.68
N TRP A 129 -2.90 25.19 11.77
CA TRP A 129 -3.81 25.49 12.87
C TRP A 129 -3.48 26.82 13.57
N SER A 130 -2.20 27.11 13.81
CA SER A 130 -1.76 28.38 14.41
C SER A 130 -2.03 29.58 13.49
N PHE A 131 -1.87 29.40 12.18
CA PHE A 131 -2.20 30.43 11.19
C PHE A 131 -3.72 30.64 11.07
N LEU A 132 -4.50 29.56 10.99
CA LEU A 132 -5.97 29.61 10.88
C LEU A 132 -6.64 30.13 12.15
N THR A 133 -6.06 29.93 13.33
CA THR A 133 -6.57 30.52 14.59
C THR A 133 -6.18 31.98 14.76
N SER A 134 -5.12 32.46 14.10
CA SER A 134 -4.73 33.88 14.07
C SER A 134 -5.58 34.73 13.12
N THR A 135 -6.22 34.11 12.13
CA THR A 135 -7.22 34.76 11.24
C THR A 135 -8.62 34.30 11.65
N GLN A 136 -9.45 35.14 12.27
CA GLN A 136 -10.80 34.80 12.76
C GLN A 136 -11.75 34.22 11.68
N ASN A 137 -11.59 32.96 11.28
CA ASN A 137 -12.49 32.22 10.39
C ASN A 137 -12.75 30.82 10.97
N LEU A 138 -13.46 30.80 12.10
CA LEU A 138 -13.78 29.61 12.91
C LEU A 138 -14.79 28.64 12.27
N LEU A 139 -15.38 28.95 11.11
CA LEU A 139 -16.52 28.18 10.56
C LEU A 139 -16.17 27.16 9.45
N LYS A 140 -14.90 27.01 9.03
CA LYS A 140 -14.51 26.00 8.02
C LYS A 140 -13.69 24.82 8.56
N LEU A 141 -13.56 24.72 9.88
CA LEU A 141 -12.51 23.89 10.46
C LEU A 141 -12.93 22.44 10.74
N TYR A 142 -14.24 22.20 10.89
CA TYR A 142 -14.78 20.85 11.06
C TYR A 142 -14.69 20.01 9.77
N ASP A 143 -14.67 20.62 8.58
CA ASP A 143 -14.55 19.88 7.31
C ASP A 143 -13.11 19.47 6.95
N ILE A 144 -12.10 20.06 7.61
CA ILE A 144 -10.69 19.81 7.25
C ILE A 144 -10.12 18.62 8.02
N VAL A 145 -10.62 18.33 9.24
CA VAL A 145 -10.09 17.23 10.07
C VAL A 145 -10.42 15.85 9.49
N ASP A 146 -11.46 15.72 8.67
CA ASP A 146 -11.77 14.46 7.96
C ASP A 146 -10.91 14.24 6.71
N MET A 147 -10.17 15.25 6.24
CA MET A 147 -9.37 15.17 5.02
C MET A 147 -7.93 14.68 5.25
N TRP A 148 -7.51 14.51 6.52
CA TRP A 148 -6.16 14.06 6.89
C TRP A 148 -6.04 12.54 7.11
N PHE A 149 -7.07 11.77 6.76
CA PHE A 149 -7.10 10.31 6.94
C PHE A 149 -7.10 9.49 5.64
N ILE A 150 -6.68 10.10 4.53
CA ILE A 150 -6.35 9.40 3.27
C ILE A 150 -4.86 9.55 3.00
#